data_AF-A0A8J8B622-F1
#
_entry.id   AF-A0A8J8B622-F1
#
_cell.length_a   1.000
_cell.length_b   1.000
_cell.length_c   1.000
_cell.angle_alpha   90.00
_cell.angle_beta   90.00
_cell.angle_gamma   90.00
#
_symmetry.space_group_name_H-M   'P 1'
#
loop_
_entity.id
_entity.type
_entity.pdbx_description
1 polymer ?
#
loop_
_entity_poly.entity_id
_entity_poly.type
_entity_poly.pdbx_seq_one_letter_code
_entity_poly.pdbx_strand_id
1 'polypeptide(L)' 'MLRCPSCGSRDLFRTIGGYAGSEYRCKKCGYQGTFVVESDEDMPVPERRDEQPASRLDIPLWIRILAVIFLLVIIALYLL' A
#
# COMPACT_ATOMS: atom_id res chain seq x y z
N MET A 1 -19.38 2.40 -12.70
CA MET A 1 -18.31 3.43 -12.85
C MET A 1 -17.34 3.32 -11.65
N LEU A 2 -16.05 3.63 -11.80
CA LEU A 2 -15.13 3.60 -10.65
C LEU A 2 -15.34 4.81 -9.71
N ARG A 3 -15.41 4.53 -8.42
CA ARG A 3 -15.67 5.49 -7.33
C ARG A 3 -14.60 5.37 -6.25
N CYS A 4 -14.17 6.50 -5.71
CA CYS A 4 -13.19 6.58 -4.64
C CYS A 4 -13.79 6.01 -3.34
N PRO A 5 -13.16 5.04 -2.68
CA PRO A 5 -13.68 4.47 -1.44
C PRO A 5 -13.66 5.43 -0.26
N SER A 6 -12.83 6.48 -0.31
CA SER A 6 -12.68 7.46 0.77
C SER A 6 -13.68 8.62 0.68
N CYS A 7 -14.04 9.06 -0.54
CA CYS A 7 -14.89 10.25 -0.72
C CYS A 7 -16.01 10.11 -1.76
N GLY A 8 -16.18 8.95 -2.38
CA GLY A 8 -17.21 8.69 -3.40
C GLY A 8 -16.98 9.37 -4.77
N SER A 9 -15.92 10.18 -4.93
CA SER A 9 -15.61 10.86 -6.18
C SER A 9 -15.29 9.90 -7.32
N ARG A 10 -15.68 10.27 -8.55
CA ARG A 10 -15.33 9.58 -9.80
C ARG A 10 -13.98 10.01 -10.37
N ASP A 11 -13.33 11.02 -9.79
CA ASP A 11 -12.07 11.60 -10.27
C ASP A 11 -10.87 10.75 -9.85
N LEU A 12 -10.88 9.48 -10.26
CA LEU A 12 -9.79 8.53 -10.10
C LEU A 12 -8.96 8.46 -11.38
N PHE A 13 -7.65 8.34 -11.24
CA PHE A 13 -6.75 8.02 -12.35
C PHE A 13 -5.81 6.90 -11.94
N ARG A 14 -5.43 6.05 -12.90
CA ARG A 14 -4.50 4.95 -12.67
C ARG A 14 -3.08 5.49 -12.58
N THR A 15 -2.35 5.15 -11.51
CA THR A 15 -0.94 5.50 -11.30
C THR A 15 -0.01 4.39 -11.74
N ILE A 16 -0.35 3.13 -11.44
CA ILE A 16 0.42 1.93 -11.79
C ILE A 16 -0.53 0.90 -12.39
N GLY A 17 -0.06 0.14 -13.38
CA GLY A 17 -0.81 -0.97 -13.98
C GLY A 17 0.12 -2.08 -14.44
N GLY A 18 -0.37 -3.32 -14.47
CA GLY A 18 0.39 -4.47 -14.93
C GLY A 18 -0.12 -5.77 -14.32
N TYR A 19 0.72 -6.81 -14.30
CA TYR A 19 0.37 -8.12 -13.74
C TYR A 19 0.03 -8.07 -12.23
N ALA A 20 0.63 -7.12 -11.50
CA ALA A 20 0.40 -6.92 -10.07
C ALA A 20 -0.92 -6.19 -9.74
N GLY A 21 -1.76 -5.95 -10.75
CA GLY A 21 -2.99 -5.17 -10.63
C GLY A 21 -2.79 -3.70 -10.96
N SER A 22 -3.77 -2.88 -10.58
CA SER A 22 -3.75 -1.44 -10.83
C SER A 22 -3.92 -0.63 -9.57
N GLU A 23 -3.09 0.38 -9.44
CA GLU A 23 -3.20 1.38 -8.39
C GLU A 23 -3.90 2.63 -8.93
N TYR A 24 -4.79 3.20 -8.13
CA TYR A 24 -5.57 4.39 -8.45
C TYR A 24 -5.28 5.52 -7.46
N ARG A 25 -5.36 6.75 -7.96
CA ARG A 25 -5.27 7.96 -7.14
C ARG A 25 -6.47 8.88 -7.36
N CYS A 26 -7.05 9.40 -6.28
CA CYS A 26 -8.18 10.31 -6.32
C CYS A 26 -7.72 11.77 -6.34
N LYS A 27 -8.20 12.56 -7.31
CA LYS A 27 -7.90 14.00 -7.42
C LYS A 27 -8.55 14.86 -6.34
N LYS A 28 -9.61 14.36 -5.69
CA LYS A 28 -10.40 15.14 -4.70
C LYS A 28 -9.88 15.01 -3.27
N CYS A 29 -9.56 13.80 -2.83
CA CYS A 29 -9.18 13.53 -1.43
C CYS A 29 -7.75 13.02 -1.26
N GLY A 30 -7.06 12.69 -2.36
CA GLY A 30 -5.70 12.16 -2.30
C GLY A 30 -5.58 10.66 -2.03
N TYR A 31 -6.70 9.92 -1.87
CA TYR A 31 -6.70 8.45 -1.79
C TYR A 31 -5.76 7.83 -2.82
N GLN A 32 -4.92 6.89 -2.39
CA GLN A 32 -3.99 6.14 -3.23
C GLN A 32 -4.04 4.67 -2.83
N GLY A 33 -4.38 3.79 -3.78
CA GLY A 33 -4.44 2.35 -3.52
C GLY A 33 -5.07 1.56 -4.65
N THR A 34 -5.06 0.24 -4.50
CA THR A 34 -5.61 -0.70 -5.50
C THR A 34 -7.11 -0.93 -5.35
N PHE A 35 -7.69 -0.55 -4.21
CA PHE A 35 -9.10 -0.75 -3.90
C PHE A 35 -9.95 0.41 -4.47
N VAL A 36 -10.90 0.08 -5.33
CA VAL A 36 -11.85 1.04 -5.90
C VAL A 36 -13.23 0.41 -5.88
N VAL A 37 -14.25 1.25 -5.74
CA VAL A 37 -15.63 0.75 -5.70
C VAL A 37 -16.26 0.91 -7.07
N GLU A 38 -16.82 -0.15 -7.62
CA GLU A 38 -17.54 -0.10 -8.88
C GLU A 38 -19.04 0.08 -8.60
N SER A 39 -19.58 1.23 -9.00
CA SER A 39 -20.98 1.58 -8.82
C SER A 39 -21.41 2.57 -9.88
N ASP A 40 -22.64 2.43 -10.38
CA ASP A 40 -23.25 3.41 -11.27
C ASP A 40 -24.08 4.45 -10.51
N GLU A 41 -24.48 4.14 -9.27
CA GLU A 41 -25.21 5.07 -8.40
C GLU A 41 -24.27 6.03 -7.66
N ASP A 42 -24.83 7.16 -7.22
CA ASP A 42 -24.12 8.09 -6.37
C ASP A 42 -23.94 7.51 -4.96
N MET A 43 -22.68 7.50 -4.51
CA MET A 43 -22.35 7.03 -3.18
C MET A 43 -22.59 8.13 -2.16
N PRO A 44 -23.14 7.79 -0.97
CA PRO A 44 -23.04 8.67 0.17
C PRO A 44 -21.57 8.92 0.47
N VAL A 45 -21.23 10.16 0.82
CA VAL A 45 -19.86 10.52 1.21
C VAL A 45 -19.51 9.69 2.46
N PRO A 46 -18.48 8.82 2.40
CA PRO A 46 -18.07 8.05 3.56
C PRO A 46 -17.69 8.99 4.71
N GLU A 47 -18.14 8.67 5.91
CA GLU A 47 -17.65 9.33 7.10
C GLU A 47 -16.14 9.02 7.23
N ARG A 48 -15.30 10.05 7.17
CA ARG A 48 -13.84 9.91 7.22
C ARG A 48 -13.44 9.28 8.55
N ARG A 49 -13.21 7.97 8.55
CA ARG A 49 -12.39 7.32 9.57
C ARG A 49 -10.96 7.62 9.18
N ASP A 50 -10.30 8.46 9.97
CA ASP A 50 -8.92 8.86 9.74
C ASP A 50 -8.07 7.62 9.43
N GLU A 51 -7.53 7.62 8.21
CA GLU A 51 -6.73 6.54 7.66
C GLU A 51 -5.48 6.43 8.54
N GLN A 52 -5.44 5.44 9.44
CA GLN A 52 -4.27 5.14 10.23
C GLN A 52 -3.11 4.90 9.24
N PRO A 53 -2.04 5.72 9.28
CA PRO A 53 -0.92 5.53 8.38
C PRO A 53 -0.41 4.11 8.63
N ALA A 54 -0.53 3.26 7.62
CA ALA A 54 0.01 1.90 7.63
C ALA A 54 1.39 2.00 8.25
N SER A 55 1.50 1.47 9.46
CA SER A 55 2.68 1.60 10.31
C SER A 55 3.88 1.34 9.42
N ARG A 56 4.74 2.35 9.27
CA ARG A 56 6.12 2.12 8.83
C ARG A 56 6.54 0.85 9.54
N LEU A 57 6.87 -0.19 8.79
CA LEU A 57 7.51 -1.36 9.38
C LEU A 57 8.83 -0.82 9.96
N ASP A 58 8.78 -0.39 11.21
CA ASP A 58 9.92 0.02 12.00
C ASP A 58 10.65 -1.26 12.35
N ILE A 59 11.35 -1.81 11.35
CA ILE A 59 12.16 -3.01 11.48
C ILE A 59 13.18 -2.72 12.57
N PRO A 60 13.08 -3.38 13.72
CA PRO A 60 13.93 -3.04 14.84
C PRO A 60 15.38 -3.42 14.51
N LEU A 61 16.32 -2.59 14.98
CA LEU A 61 17.75 -2.67 14.65
C LEU A 61 18.36 -4.06 14.88
N TRP A 62 17.87 -4.82 15.86
CA TRP A 62 18.35 -6.17 16.15
C TRP A 62 18.09 -7.17 15.02
N ILE A 63 17.03 -7.02 14.23
CA ILE A 63 16.75 -7.89 13.07
C ILE A 63 17.81 -7.71 11.99
N ARG A 64 18.24 -6.47 11.74
CA ARG A 64 19.32 -6.19 10.79
C ARG A 64 20.65 -6.83 11.24
N ILE A 65 20.93 -6.76 12.54
CA ILE A 65 22.14 -7.35 13.13
C ILE A 65 22.12 -8.88 13.01
N LEU A 66 20.99 -9.52 13.36
CA LEU A 66 20.83 -10.97 13.24
C LEU A 66 20.99 -11.45 11.79
N ALA A 67 20.45 -10.72 10.81
CA ALA A 67 20.58 -11.06 9.40
C ALA A 67 22.05 -11.04 8.94
N VAL A 68 22.83 -10.04 9.36
CA VAL A 68 24.26 -9.96 9.05
C VAL A 68 25.05 -11.08 9.71
N ILE A 69 24.79 -11.37 11.00
CA ILE A 69 25.46 -12.47 11.72
C ILE A 69 25.17 -13.81 11.03
N PHE A 70 23.90 -14.09 10.70
CA PHE A 70 23.50 -15.31 10.02
C PHE A 70 24.20 -15.46 8.66
N LEU A 71 24.28 -14.38 7.88
CA LEU A 71 24.96 -14.37 6.59
C LEU A 71 26.47 -14.63 6.74
N LEU A 72 27.13 -14.04 7.74
CA LEU A 72 28.55 -14.28 8.02
C LEU A 72 28.82 -15.72 8.44
N VAL A 73 27.95 -16.31 9.27
CA VAL A 73 28.06 -17.73 9.67
C VAL A 73 27.93 -18.63 8.45
N ILE A 74 26.96 -18.36 7.57
CA ILE A 74 26.79 -19.12 6.32
C ILE A 74 28.04 -19.04 5.45
N ILE A 75 28.60 -17.85 5.24
CA ILE A 75 29.83 -17.67 4.45
C ILE A 75 31.00 -18.44 5.07
N ALA A 76 31.16 -18.34 6.39
CA ALA A 76 32.23 -19.05 7.10
C ALA A 76 32.10 -20.58 6.98
N LEU A 77 30.87 -21.10 7.03
CA LEU A 77 30.59 -22.53 6.82
C LEU A 77 30.87 -23.00 5.39
N TYR A 78 30.69 -22.15 4.38
CA TYR A 78 31.01 -22.48 2.99
C TYR A 78 32.50 -22.37 2.65
N LEU A 79 33.29 -21.68 3.48
CA LEU A 79 34.74 -21.50 3.30
C LEU A 79 35.58 -22.52 4.09
N LEU A 80 34.95 -23.33 4.94
CA LEU A 80 35.55 -24.41 5.73
C LEU A 80 35.29 -25.76 5.06
#